data_AF-A0A8T3BJD4-F1
#
_entry.id   AF-A0A8T3BJD4-F1
#
_cell.length_a   1.000
_cell.length_b   1.000
_cell.length_c   1.000
_cell.angle_alpha   90.00
_cell.angle_beta   90.00
_cell.angle_gamma   90.00
#
_symmetry.space_group_name_H-M   'P 1'
#
loop_
_entity.id
_entity.type
_entity.pdbx_description
1 polymer ?
#
loop_
_entity_poly.entity_id
_entity_poly.type
_entity_poly.pdbx_seq_one_letter_code
_entity_poly.pdbx_strand_id
1 'polypeptide(L)'
;MAESHLIEIQPQQTLFAAMQQHPLTEISASPGHLLLLKLWQREEELLTNRIGAKETKLDAIKREAFKLCSFFFFFHGIFLTLLFTSSLGQTERQACRGWWVPGFISLVTSLVLIFSVQLRICSYWRIYEKLQRERGEGRALSRCVQELRMKGASFDLSKEPQVSKRMKSSSVKVNWRPMKWLSRNAVTICLLCFSGLVFPACKFILCG
;
A
#
# COMPACT_ATOMS: atom_id res chain seq x y z
N MET A 1 0.88 81.67 3.84
CA MET A 1 1.86 80.81 4.52
C MET A 1 1.10 79.64 5.13
N ALA A 2 0.95 78.53 4.38
CA ALA A 2 0.38 77.27 4.88
C ALA A 2 0.70 76.14 3.88
N GLU A 3 1.97 75.76 3.81
CA GLU A 3 2.38 74.44 3.31
C GLU A 3 2.92 73.66 4.51
N SER A 4 2.18 72.65 4.95
CA SER A 4 2.67 71.51 5.74
C SER A 4 1.47 70.78 6.34
N HIS A 5 0.87 69.82 5.63
CA HIS A 5 0.07 68.72 6.24
C HIS A 5 -0.29 67.66 5.20
N LEU A 6 0.69 67.17 4.43
CA LEU A 6 0.45 66.13 3.40
C LEU A 6 1.46 64.99 3.44
N ILE A 7 1.90 64.58 4.64
CA ILE A 7 2.79 63.41 4.77
C ILE A 7 2.49 62.65 6.07
N GLU A 8 1.28 62.09 6.29
CA GLU A 8 1.12 60.96 7.26
C GLU A 8 -0.22 60.20 7.18
N ILE A 9 -0.77 59.87 6.00
CA ILE A 9 -1.98 59.00 5.95
C ILE A 9 -1.85 57.83 4.94
N GLN A 10 -0.74 57.71 4.23
CA GLN A 10 -0.62 56.78 3.10
C GLN A 10 -0.08 55.34 3.37
N PRO A 11 0.45 54.92 4.55
CA PRO A 11 0.88 53.52 4.73
C PRO A 11 -0.25 52.57 5.17
N GLN A 12 -1.30 53.08 5.83
CA GLN A 12 -2.31 52.22 6.46
C GLN A 12 -3.46 51.86 5.51
N GLN A 13 -3.82 52.75 4.58
CA GLN A 13 -4.85 52.47 3.56
C GLN A 13 -4.36 51.52 2.46
N THR A 14 -3.06 51.53 2.16
CA THR A 14 -2.44 50.63 1.17
C THR A 14 -2.28 49.20 1.72
N LEU A 15 -2.03 49.04 3.02
CA LEU A 15 -1.99 47.74 3.68
C LEU A 15 -3.38 47.07 3.76
N PHE A 16 -4.44 47.85 4.03
CA PHE A 16 -5.82 47.32 3.97
C PHE A 16 -6.27 46.97 2.55
N ALA A 17 -5.89 47.78 1.54
CA ALA A 17 -6.18 47.48 0.14
C ALA A 17 -5.42 46.25 -0.38
N ALA A 18 -4.17 46.04 0.08
CA ALA A 18 -3.37 44.86 -0.24
C ALA A 18 -3.84 43.60 0.51
N MET A 19 -4.40 43.74 1.73
CA MET A 19 -5.06 42.64 2.44
C MET A 19 -6.44 42.30 1.86
N GLN A 20 -7.09 43.23 1.14
CA GLN A 20 -8.36 43.01 0.44
C GLN A 20 -8.22 42.16 -0.84
N GLN A 21 -7.01 42.06 -1.40
CA GLN A 21 -6.68 41.22 -2.56
C GLN A 21 -6.27 39.79 -2.17
N HIS A 22 -6.67 39.31 -1.00
CA HIS A 22 -6.50 37.91 -0.65
C HIS A 22 -7.67 37.10 -1.25
N PRO A 23 -7.44 36.04 -2.04
CA PRO A 23 -8.49 35.25 -2.70
C PRO A 23 -9.53 34.61 -1.75
N LEU A 24 -9.34 34.73 -0.42
CA LEU A 24 -10.29 34.30 0.59
C LEU A 24 -11.42 35.32 0.85
N THR A 25 -11.20 36.62 0.62
CA THR A 25 -12.25 37.66 0.81
C THR A 25 -13.30 37.60 -0.30
N GLU A 26 -12.90 37.28 -1.53
CA GLU A 26 -13.83 37.11 -2.66
C GLU A 26 -14.68 35.83 -2.54
N ILE A 27 -14.14 34.75 -1.94
CA ILE A 27 -14.90 33.53 -1.62
C ILE A 27 -15.94 33.78 -0.50
N SER A 28 -15.67 34.74 0.40
CA SER A 28 -16.63 35.09 1.46
C SER A 28 -17.85 35.89 0.96
N ALA A 29 -17.79 36.44 -0.26
CA ALA A 29 -18.91 37.14 -0.88
C ALA A 29 -20.01 36.19 -1.41
N SER A 30 -19.70 34.90 -1.60
CA SER A 30 -20.66 33.88 -2.06
C SER A 30 -20.81 32.76 -1.01
N PRO A 31 -21.94 32.69 -0.29
CA PRO A 31 -22.14 31.69 0.77
C PRO A 31 -22.09 30.23 0.25
N GLY A 32 -22.36 30.01 -1.04
CA GLY A 32 -22.29 28.68 -1.67
C GLY A 32 -20.87 28.14 -1.83
N HIS A 33 -19.89 28.99 -2.20
CA HIS A 33 -18.50 28.57 -2.42
C HIS A 33 -17.80 28.26 -1.10
N LEU A 34 -18.12 29.02 -0.04
CA LEU A 34 -17.60 28.76 1.31
C LEU A 34 -18.15 27.44 1.88
N LEU A 35 -19.41 27.11 1.61
CA LEU A 35 -20.01 25.84 2.03
C LEU A 35 -19.37 24.66 1.28
N LEU A 36 -19.19 24.78 -0.04
CA LEU A 36 -18.53 23.75 -0.86
C LEU A 36 -17.08 23.50 -0.43
N LEU A 37 -16.33 24.56 -0.12
CA LEU A 37 -14.97 24.45 0.39
C LEU A 37 -14.92 23.67 1.71
N LYS A 38 -15.85 23.94 2.63
CA LYS A 38 -15.96 23.19 3.90
C LYS A 38 -16.35 21.73 3.68
N LEU A 39 -17.24 21.45 2.72
CA LEU A 39 -17.62 20.07 2.37
C LEU A 39 -16.43 19.28 1.80
N TRP A 40 -15.69 19.85 0.85
CA TRP A 40 -14.52 19.17 0.27
C TRP A 40 -13.37 19.03 1.26
N GLN A 41 -13.16 19.99 2.15
CA GLN A 41 -12.16 19.87 3.21
C GLN A 41 -12.53 18.74 4.19
N ARG A 42 -13.82 18.59 4.53
CA ARG A 42 -14.30 17.45 5.32
C ARG A 42 -14.15 16.13 4.56
N GLU A 43 -14.43 16.11 3.26
CA GLU A 43 -14.25 14.90 2.44
C GLU A 43 -12.78 14.47 2.34
N GLU A 44 -11.86 15.44 2.21
CA GLU A 44 -10.41 15.22 2.21
C GLU A 44 -9.94 14.60 3.54
N GLU A 45 -10.44 15.10 4.68
CA GLU A 45 -10.14 14.53 6.00
C GLU A 45 -10.65 13.08 6.12
N LEU A 46 -11.89 12.82 5.68
CA LEU A 46 -12.47 11.48 5.68
C LEU A 46 -11.72 10.51 4.76
N LEU A 47 -11.25 10.96 3.60
CA LEU A 47 -10.41 10.17 2.70
C LEU A 47 -9.05 9.87 3.33
N THR A 48 -8.40 10.87 3.92
CA THR A 48 -7.11 10.73 4.59
C THR A 48 -7.19 9.71 5.73
N ASN A 49 -8.23 9.80 6.57
CA ASN A 49 -8.46 8.84 7.65
C ASN A 49 -8.70 7.41 7.13
N ARG A 50 -9.48 7.26 6.04
CA ARG A 50 -9.71 5.95 5.39
C ARG A 50 -8.43 5.37 4.78
N ILE A 51 -7.58 6.20 4.17
CA ILE A 51 -6.28 5.81 3.63
C ILE A 51 -5.38 5.35 4.77
N GLY A 52 -5.26 6.13 5.84
CA GLY A 52 -4.45 5.77 7.01
C GLY A 52 -4.89 4.45 7.64
N ALA A 53 -6.20 4.23 7.80
CA ALA A 53 -6.73 2.96 8.32
C ALA A 53 -6.45 1.74 7.40
N LYS A 54 -6.27 1.96 6.09
CA LYS A 54 -5.88 0.90 5.15
C LYS A 54 -4.38 0.66 5.15
N GLU A 55 -3.57 1.69 5.29
CA GLU A 55 -2.12 1.58 5.43
C GLU A 55 -1.74 0.77 6.68
N THR A 56 -2.36 1.07 7.83
CA THR A 56 -2.13 0.30 9.06
C THR A 56 -2.53 -1.18 8.93
N LYS A 57 -3.63 -1.47 8.22
CA LYS A 57 -4.04 -2.84 7.89
C LYS A 57 -3.04 -3.54 6.97
N LEU A 58 -2.51 -2.85 5.97
CA LEU A 58 -1.48 -3.41 5.08
C LEU A 58 -0.20 -3.73 5.86
N ASP A 59 0.22 -2.84 6.76
CA ASP A 59 1.38 -3.07 7.62
C ASP A 59 1.17 -4.26 8.56
N ALA A 60 -0.04 -4.43 9.09
CA ALA A 60 -0.39 -5.60 9.88
C ALA A 60 -0.28 -6.89 9.07
N ILE A 61 -0.85 -6.93 7.86
CA ILE A 61 -0.75 -8.09 6.95
C ILE A 61 0.72 -8.38 6.57
N LYS A 62 1.52 -7.34 6.33
CA LYS A 62 2.96 -7.48 6.04
C LYS A 62 3.70 -8.14 7.21
N ARG A 63 3.41 -7.71 8.44
CA ARG A 63 4.00 -8.32 9.65
C ARG A 63 3.55 -9.77 9.83
N GLU A 64 2.27 -10.07 9.59
CA GLU A 64 1.76 -11.45 9.64
C GLU A 64 2.43 -12.35 8.58
N ALA A 65 2.57 -11.87 7.35
CA ALA A 65 3.25 -12.60 6.29
C ALA A 65 4.72 -12.86 6.65
N PHE A 66 5.43 -11.86 7.18
CA PHE A 66 6.81 -12.03 7.64
C PHE A 66 6.92 -13.09 8.75
N LYS A 67 6.01 -13.07 9.74
CA LYS A 67 5.97 -14.10 10.80
C LYS A 67 5.77 -15.51 10.23
N LEU A 68 4.88 -15.68 9.27
CA LEU A 68 4.66 -16.98 8.61
C LEU A 68 5.91 -17.44 7.84
N CYS A 69 6.59 -16.52 7.14
CA CYS A 69 7.86 -16.83 6.48
C CYS A 69 8.94 -17.23 7.49
N SER A 70 9.08 -16.50 8.60
CA SER A 70 10.03 -16.85 9.67
C SER A 70 9.72 -18.22 10.26
N PHE A 71 8.45 -18.52 10.52
CA PHE A 71 8.03 -19.83 11.02
C PHE A 71 8.36 -20.96 10.04
N PHE A 72 8.20 -20.73 8.74
CA PHE A 72 8.59 -21.68 7.69
C PHE A 72 10.09 -22.02 7.73
N PHE A 73 10.97 -21.01 7.77
CA PHE A 73 12.41 -21.25 7.85
C PHE A 73 12.82 -21.89 9.17
N PHE A 74 12.21 -21.49 10.27
CA PHE A 74 12.45 -22.08 11.59
C PHE A 74 12.05 -23.56 11.63
N PHE A 75 10.87 -23.89 11.10
CA PHE A 75 10.40 -25.27 10.97
C PHE A 75 11.40 -26.12 10.16
N HIS A 76 11.82 -25.63 9.00
CA HIS A 76 12.77 -26.35 8.16
C HIS A 76 14.16 -26.47 8.79
N GLY A 77 14.61 -25.45 9.52
CA GLY A 77 15.86 -25.50 10.28
C GLY A 77 15.82 -26.62 11.32
N ILE A 78 14.79 -26.64 12.18
CA ILE A 78 14.62 -27.69 13.18
C ILE A 78 14.46 -29.06 12.53
N PHE A 79 13.65 -29.16 11.49
CA PHE A 79 13.41 -30.41 10.79
C PHE A 79 14.69 -31.01 10.22
N LEU A 80 15.53 -30.21 9.55
CA LEU A 80 16.82 -30.66 9.03
C LEU A 80 17.81 -31.01 10.14
N THR A 81 17.86 -30.24 11.23
CA THR A 81 18.70 -30.56 12.40
C THR A 81 18.28 -31.90 13.01
N LEU A 82 16.99 -32.13 13.24
CA LEU A 82 16.48 -33.39 13.79
C LEU A 82 16.75 -34.55 12.84
N LEU A 83 16.57 -34.35 11.54
CA LEU A 83 16.85 -35.37 10.53
C LEU A 83 18.32 -35.78 10.57
N PHE A 84 19.23 -34.81 10.59
CA PHE A 84 20.67 -35.05 10.67
C PHE A 84 21.09 -35.72 12.00
N THR A 85 20.56 -35.26 13.13
CA THR A 85 20.83 -35.91 14.43
C THR A 85 20.33 -37.35 14.45
N SER A 86 19.19 -37.63 13.81
CA SER A 86 18.64 -38.99 13.72
C SER A 86 19.42 -39.91 12.77
N SER A 87 20.04 -39.38 11.72
CA SER A 87 20.81 -40.19 10.77
C SER A 87 22.12 -40.69 11.36
N LEU A 88 22.76 -39.91 12.25
CA LEU A 88 24.00 -40.30 12.94
C LEU A 88 23.90 -41.59 13.79
N GLY A 89 22.68 -41.98 14.18
CA GLY A 89 22.43 -43.12 15.07
C GLY A 89 21.80 -44.35 14.41
N GLN A 90 21.50 -44.34 13.10
CA GLN A 90 20.81 -45.42 12.41
C GLN A 90 21.66 -46.13 11.36
N THR A 91 21.39 -47.41 11.10
CA THR A 91 22.01 -48.15 9.99
C THR A 91 21.42 -47.68 8.66
N GLU A 92 22.28 -47.30 7.71
CA GLU A 92 21.96 -46.79 6.35
C GLU A 92 20.74 -47.44 5.67
N ARG A 93 20.65 -48.78 5.74
CA ARG A 93 19.56 -49.55 5.09
C ARG A 93 18.17 -49.28 5.68
N GLN A 94 18.08 -48.97 6.97
CA GLN A 94 16.79 -48.79 7.67
C GLN A 94 16.31 -47.34 7.56
N ALA A 95 17.22 -46.37 7.67
CA ALA A 95 16.94 -44.96 7.44
C ALA A 95 16.46 -44.70 6.00
N CYS A 96 17.11 -45.34 5.02
CA CYS A 96 16.81 -45.15 3.61
C CYS A 96 15.50 -45.83 3.15
N ARG A 97 14.91 -46.76 3.92
CA ARG A 97 13.59 -47.36 3.62
C ARG A 97 12.43 -46.51 4.14
N GLY A 98 12.68 -45.69 5.16
CA GLY A 98 11.68 -44.85 5.84
C GLY A 98 11.69 -43.36 5.45
N TRP A 99 12.60 -42.91 4.59
CA TRP A 99 12.83 -41.48 4.28
C TRP A 99 11.61 -40.70 3.75
N TRP A 100 10.66 -41.40 3.11
CA TRP A 100 9.48 -40.79 2.53
C TRP A 100 8.51 -40.27 3.60
N VAL A 101 8.49 -40.85 4.80
CA VAL A 101 7.62 -40.42 5.91
C VAL A 101 7.98 -39.01 6.39
N PRO A 102 9.23 -38.70 6.84
CA PRO A 102 9.61 -37.35 7.21
C PRO A 102 9.56 -36.37 6.02
N GLY A 103 9.88 -36.85 4.81
CA GLY A 103 9.75 -36.04 3.59
C GLY A 103 8.31 -35.59 3.31
N PHE A 104 7.33 -36.49 3.43
CA PHE A 104 5.92 -36.18 3.19
C PHE A 104 5.34 -35.26 4.28
N ILE A 105 5.67 -35.50 5.55
CA ILE A 105 5.25 -34.64 6.67
C ILE A 105 5.78 -33.22 6.49
N SER A 106 7.06 -33.09 6.12
CA SER A 106 7.70 -31.82 5.80
C SER A 106 6.98 -31.13 4.65
N LEU A 107 6.75 -31.84 3.53
CA LEU A 107 6.05 -31.31 2.36
C LEU A 107 4.64 -30.80 2.69
N VAL A 108 3.84 -31.56 3.42
CA VAL A 108 2.47 -31.15 3.82
C VAL A 108 2.53 -29.89 4.67
N THR A 109 3.44 -29.83 5.65
CA THR A 109 3.60 -28.67 6.53
C THR A 109 4.03 -27.43 5.73
N SER A 110 4.99 -27.59 4.82
CA SER A 110 5.43 -26.53 3.91
C SER A 110 4.30 -26.02 3.03
N LEU A 111 3.49 -26.91 2.45
CA LEU A 111 2.35 -26.53 1.60
C LEU A 111 1.31 -25.70 2.38
N VAL A 112 1.00 -26.08 3.62
CA VAL A 112 0.08 -25.32 4.48
C VAL A 112 0.61 -23.92 4.76
N LEU A 113 1.91 -23.79 5.05
CA LEU A 113 2.54 -22.48 5.30
C LEU A 113 2.61 -21.62 4.05
N ILE A 114 3.01 -22.20 2.91
CA ILE A 114 3.04 -21.53 1.61
C ILE A 114 1.65 -21.03 1.22
N PHE A 115 0.63 -21.89 1.37
CA PHE A 115 -0.76 -21.51 1.09
C PHE A 115 -1.24 -20.38 2.01
N SER A 116 -0.91 -20.45 3.30
CA SER A 116 -1.25 -19.39 4.27
C SER A 116 -0.61 -18.05 3.91
N VAL A 117 0.67 -18.06 3.51
CA VAL A 117 1.38 -16.87 3.01
C VAL A 117 0.72 -16.36 1.72
N GLN A 118 0.35 -17.24 0.80
CA GLN A 118 -0.31 -16.87 -0.46
C GLN A 118 -1.65 -16.18 -0.24
N LEU A 119 -2.47 -16.66 0.71
CA LEU A 119 -3.73 -16.01 1.06
C LEU A 119 -3.52 -14.59 1.61
N ARG A 120 -2.47 -14.39 2.42
CA ARG A 120 -2.11 -13.08 2.97
C ARG A 120 -1.61 -12.14 1.87
N ILE A 121 -0.75 -12.62 0.97
CA ILE A 121 -0.26 -11.85 -0.20
C ILE A 121 -1.42 -11.46 -1.12
N CYS A 122 -2.31 -12.39 -1.46
CA CYS A 122 -3.51 -12.11 -2.26
C CYS A 122 -4.37 -11.01 -1.63
N SER A 123 -4.60 -11.10 -0.31
CA SER A 123 -5.36 -10.11 0.45
C SER A 123 -4.66 -8.75 0.51
N TYR A 124 -3.34 -8.73 0.74
CA TYR A 124 -2.49 -7.54 0.72
C TYR A 124 -2.66 -6.78 -0.58
N TRP A 125 -2.46 -7.46 -1.71
CA TRP A 125 -2.53 -6.80 -3.00
C TRP A 125 -3.94 -6.34 -3.36
N ARG A 126 -4.99 -7.08 -2.96
CA ARG A 126 -6.38 -6.64 -3.15
C ARG A 126 -6.67 -5.34 -2.40
N ILE A 127 -6.15 -5.18 -1.19
CA ILE A 127 -6.31 -3.95 -0.40
C ILE A 127 -5.41 -2.85 -0.96
N TYR A 128 -4.18 -3.17 -1.34
CA TYR A 128 -3.23 -2.23 -1.95
C TYR A 128 -3.77 -1.62 -3.24
N GLU A 129 -4.37 -2.43 -4.12
CA GLU A 129 -5.01 -1.91 -5.34
C GLU A 129 -6.16 -0.95 -5.03
N LYS A 130 -6.98 -1.24 -4.00
CA LYS A 130 -8.05 -0.32 -3.56
C LYS A 130 -7.47 0.97 -2.99
N LEU A 131 -6.44 0.86 -2.15
CA LEU A 131 -5.74 2.01 -1.58
C LEU A 131 -5.12 2.90 -2.65
N GLN A 132 -4.47 2.32 -3.66
CA GLN A 132 -3.88 3.09 -4.77
C GLN A 132 -4.94 3.83 -5.59
N ARG A 133 -6.13 3.24 -5.77
CA ARG A 133 -7.25 3.91 -6.44
C ARG A 133 -7.74 5.10 -5.62
N GLU A 134 -8.02 4.89 -4.34
CA GLU A 134 -8.50 5.95 -3.43
C GLU A 134 -7.48 7.07 -3.24
N ARG A 135 -6.18 6.75 -3.21
CA ARG A 135 -5.11 7.76 -3.18
C ARG A 135 -5.08 8.60 -4.46
N GLY A 136 -5.38 7.98 -5.61
CA GLY A 136 -5.51 8.69 -6.89
C GLY A 136 -6.70 9.67 -6.88
N GLU A 137 -7.84 9.23 -6.36
CA GLU A 137 -9.04 10.06 -6.18
C GLU A 137 -8.79 11.21 -5.20
N GLY A 138 -8.14 10.94 -4.06
CA GLY A 138 -7.78 11.96 -3.07
C GLY A 138 -6.86 13.05 -3.64
N ARG A 139 -5.88 12.69 -4.49
CA ARG A 139 -5.04 13.69 -5.18
C ARG A 139 -5.79 14.51 -6.22
N ALA A 140 -6.85 13.97 -6.82
CA ALA A 140 -7.70 14.74 -7.72
C ALA A 140 -8.55 15.74 -6.94
N LEU A 141 -9.15 15.31 -5.83
CA LEU A 141 -9.93 16.17 -4.93
C LEU A 141 -9.08 17.32 -4.36
N SER A 142 -7.88 17.02 -3.85
CA SER A 142 -6.97 18.04 -3.30
C SER A 142 -6.57 19.10 -4.35
N ARG A 143 -6.39 18.69 -5.61
CA ARG A 143 -6.17 19.63 -6.73
C ARG A 143 -7.39 20.50 -7.02
N CYS A 144 -8.60 19.93 -7.02
CA CYS A 144 -9.83 20.70 -7.18
C CYS A 144 -10.04 21.70 -6.03
N VAL A 145 -9.72 21.32 -4.79
CA VAL A 145 -9.74 22.23 -3.63
C VAL A 145 -8.75 23.37 -3.83
N GLN A 146 -7.53 23.08 -4.29
CA GLN A 146 -6.52 24.10 -4.56
C GLN A 146 -6.94 25.03 -5.72
N GLU A 147 -7.52 24.50 -6.79
CA GLU A 147 -8.06 25.30 -7.89
C GLU A 147 -9.23 26.19 -7.44
N LEU A 148 -10.14 25.69 -6.61
CA LEU A 148 -11.23 26.49 -6.03
C LEU A 148 -10.67 27.62 -5.16
N ARG A 149 -9.65 27.34 -4.34
CA ARG A 149 -8.95 28.37 -3.53
C ARG A 149 -8.25 29.43 -4.37
N MET A 150 -7.76 29.07 -5.56
CA MET A 150 -7.05 29.99 -6.46
C MET A 150 -8.00 30.80 -7.37
N LYS A 151 -9.14 30.22 -7.79
CA LYS A 151 -10.06 30.82 -8.78
C LYS A 151 -11.27 31.53 -8.16
N GLY A 152 -11.62 31.22 -6.90
CA GLY A 152 -12.70 31.89 -6.17
C GLY A 152 -14.06 31.82 -6.89
N ALA A 153 -14.68 32.98 -7.10
CA ALA A 153 -16.01 33.12 -7.73
C ALA A 153 -16.04 32.77 -9.24
N SER A 154 -14.88 32.73 -9.90
CA SER A 154 -14.78 32.30 -11.31
C SER A 154 -14.77 30.77 -11.49
N PHE A 155 -14.83 30.02 -10.38
CA PHE A 155 -14.85 28.57 -10.43
C PHE A 155 -16.23 28.07 -10.87
N ASP A 156 -16.27 27.47 -12.05
CA ASP A 156 -17.47 26.89 -12.63
C ASP A 156 -17.91 25.65 -11.85
N LEU A 157 -19.02 25.78 -11.12
CA LEU A 157 -19.63 24.72 -10.31
C LEU A 157 -20.05 23.49 -11.14
N SER A 158 -20.19 23.64 -12.46
CA SER A 158 -20.49 22.52 -13.36
C SER A 158 -19.30 21.55 -13.57
N LYS A 159 -18.08 21.99 -13.20
CA LYS A 159 -16.87 21.14 -13.15
C LYS A 159 -16.66 20.53 -11.77
N GLU A 160 -17.72 20.01 -11.17
CA GLU A 160 -17.61 19.18 -9.98
C GLU A 160 -16.58 18.06 -10.23
N PRO A 161 -15.67 17.77 -9.27
CA PRO A 161 -14.70 16.71 -9.45
C PRO A 161 -15.48 15.45 -9.85
N GLN A 162 -15.23 14.96 -11.06
CA GLN A 162 -15.77 13.70 -11.54
C GLN A 162 -15.10 12.56 -10.76
N VAL A 163 -15.41 12.46 -9.46
CA VAL A 163 -14.99 11.39 -8.56
C VAL A 163 -15.45 10.03 -9.11
N SER A 164 -16.44 10.00 -10.00
CA SER A 164 -17.07 8.78 -10.49
C SER A 164 -16.76 8.37 -11.93
N LYS A 165 -16.26 9.24 -12.83
CA LYS A 165 -16.09 8.84 -14.24
C LYS A 165 -14.70 8.34 -14.55
N ARG A 166 -14.56 7.04 -14.27
CA ARG A 166 -13.67 6.06 -14.91
C ARG A 166 -13.17 6.52 -16.29
N MET A 167 -12.05 7.23 -16.32
CA MET A 167 -11.21 7.22 -17.51
C MET A 167 -10.54 5.85 -17.56
N LYS A 168 -11.13 4.94 -18.35
CA LYS A 168 -10.43 3.77 -18.88
C LYS A 168 -9.30 4.33 -19.76
N SER A 169 -8.18 4.66 -19.14
CA SER A 169 -6.96 4.94 -19.89
C SER A 169 -6.60 3.65 -20.61
N SER A 170 -6.84 3.64 -21.92
CA SER A 170 -6.25 2.71 -22.87
C SER A 170 -4.77 3.02 -23.01
N SER A 171 -4.03 3.00 -21.91
CA SER A 171 -2.58 2.99 -21.98
C SER A 171 -2.21 1.61 -22.52
N VAL A 172 -1.61 1.60 -23.71
CA VAL A 172 -1.04 0.42 -24.35
C VAL A 172 -0.10 -0.22 -23.35
N LYS A 173 -0.63 -1.23 -22.66
CA LYS A 173 0.06 -1.98 -21.61
C LYS A 173 1.09 -2.82 -22.33
N VAL A 174 2.28 -2.25 -22.56
CA VAL A 174 3.50 -3.04 -22.83
C VAL A 174 3.48 -4.22 -21.85
N ASN A 175 3.74 -5.42 -22.36
CA ASN A 175 3.28 -6.71 -21.84
C ASN A 175 3.93 -7.16 -20.50
N TRP A 176 3.99 -6.27 -19.49
CA TRP A 176 4.56 -6.49 -18.16
C TRP A 176 3.60 -7.16 -17.18
N ARG A 177 2.45 -7.65 -17.64
CA ARG A 177 1.52 -8.43 -16.81
C ARG A 177 2.18 -9.65 -16.15
N PRO A 178 2.93 -10.50 -16.88
CA PRO A 178 3.64 -11.63 -16.27
C PRO A 178 4.68 -11.18 -15.25
N MET A 179 5.45 -10.13 -15.54
CA MET A 179 6.48 -9.65 -14.61
C MET A 179 5.89 -9.05 -13.33
N LYS A 180 4.76 -8.34 -13.44
CA LYS A 180 4.00 -7.86 -12.27
C LYS A 180 3.40 -9.02 -11.48
N TRP A 181 2.94 -10.07 -12.14
CA TRP A 181 2.47 -11.28 -11.46
C TRP A 181 3.61 -12.01 -10.76
N LEU A 182 4.78 -12.10 -11.40
CA LEU A 182 5.96 -12.73 -10.84
C LEU A 182 6.44 -11.96 -9.62
N SER A 183 6.57 -10.64 -9.70
CA SER A 183 6.97 -9.82 -8.55
C SER A 183 5.94 -9.86 -7.41
N ARG A 184 4.64 -9.94 -7.75
CA ARG A 184 3.54 -10.09 -6.78
C ARG A 184 3.64 -11.39 -5.98
N ASN A 185 4.08 -12.48 -6.62
CA ASN A 185 4.17 -13.82 -6.04
C ASN A 185 5.61 -14.27 -5.75
N ALA A 186 6.60 -13.39 -5.86
CA ALA A 186 8.02 -13.74 -5.74
C ALA A 186 8.33 -14.46 -4.42
N VAL A 187 7.76 -13.97 -3.31
CA VAL A 187 7.91 -14.61 -1.98
C VAL A 187 7.41 -16.05 -1.99
N THR A 188 6.20 -16.29 -2.50
CA THR A 188 5.61 -17.63 -2.59
C THR A 188 6.44 -18.57 -3.45
N ILE A 189 6.97 -18.07 -4.58
CA ILE A 189 7.84 -18.83 -5.47
C ILE A 189 9.14 -19.20 -4.76
N CYS A 190 9.78 -18.26 -4.05
CA CYS A 190 10.98 -18.53 -3.27
C CYS A 190 10.75 -19.62 -2.20
N LEU A 191 9.63 -19.56 -1.48
CA LEU A 191 9.29 -20.59 -0.48
C LEU A 191 9.03 -21.96 -1.12
N LEU A 192 8.38 -22.00 -2.28
CA LEU A 192 8.14 -23.23 -3.03
C LEU A 192 9.45 -23.84 -3.54
N CYS A 193 10.36 -23.02 -4.08
CA CYS A 193 11.69 -23.46 -4.49
C CYS A 193 12.47 -24.03 -3.30
N PHE A 194 12.46 -23.33 -2.15
CA PHE A 194 13.13 -23.82 -0.94
C PHE A 194 12.56 -25.16 -0.46
N SER A 195 11.23 -25.30 -0.40
CA SER A 195 10.58 -26.56 -0.06
C SER A 195 10.92 -27.68 -1.05
N GLY A 196 11.02 -27.35 -2.34
CA GLY A 196 11.43 -28.28 -3.39
C GLY A 196 12.90 -28.73 -3.29
N LEU A 197 13.77 -27.92 -2.67
CA LEU A 197 15.16 -28.28 -2.38
C LEU A 197 15.30 -29.14 -1.10
N VAL A 198 14.48 -28.87 -0.08
CA VAL A 198 14.50 -29.64 1.18
C VAL A 198 14.09 -31.09 0.94
N PHE A 199 13.14 -31.35 0.05
CA PHE A 199 12.67 -32.71 -0.24
C PHE A 199 13.76 -33.68 -0.73
N PRO A 200 14.56 -33.38 -1.78
CA PRO A 200 15.69 -34.23 -2.18
C PRO A 200 16.82 -34.22 -1.14
N ALA A 201 17.01 -33.12 -0.40
CA ALA A 201 17.98 -33.09 0.69
C ALA A 201 17.66 -34.11 1.78
N CYS A 202 16.37 -34.38 2.07
CA CYS A 202 15.98 -35.43 3.01
C CYS A 202 16.48 -36.81 2.57
N LYS A 203 16.35 -37.12 1.28
CA LYS A 203 16.84 -38.37 0.70
C LYS A 203 18.36 -38.45 0.79
N PHE A 204 19.05 -37.36 0.45
CA PHE A 204 20.51 -37.31 0.47
C PHE A 204 21.07 -37.51 1.88
N ILE A 205 20.49 -36.86 2.90
CA ILE A 205 20.95 -36.96 4.30
C ILE A 205 20.69 -38.36 4.91
N LEU A 206 19.63 -39.06 4.50
CA LEU A 206 19.25 -40.36 5.06
C LEU A 206 19.80 -41.58 4.31
N CYS A 207 20.33 -41.40 3.10
CA CYS A 207 20.77 -42.48 2.21
C CYS A 207 22.18 -42.27 1.63
N GLY A 208 22.86 -41.19 2.01
CA GLY A 208 24.16 -40.78 1.47
C GLY A 208 25.24 -40.87 2.52
#